data_AF-A0A951L9J7-F1
#
_entry.id   AF-A0A951L9J7-F1
#
_cell.length_a   1.000
_cell.length_b   1.000
_cell.length_c   1.000
_cell.angle_alpha   90.00
_cell.angle_beta   90.00
_cell.angle_gamma   90.00
#
_symmetry.space_group_name_H-M   'P 1'
#
loop_
_entity.id
_entity.type
_entity.pdbx_description
1 polymer ?
#
loop_
_entity_poly.entity_id
_entity_poly.type
_entity_poly.pdbx_seq_one_letter_code
_entity_poly.pdbx_strand_id
1 'polypeptide(L)' 'MADPEAKSIFDMEPDAAHEARLDAEAEAAYKAGRVVPHERVREWLMKLAKGERVPPPRA' A
#
# COMPACT_ATOMS: atom_id res chain seq x y z
N MET A 1 2.57 -16.15 28.31
CA MET A 1 1.34 -15.44 28.01
C MET A 1 1.20 -15.46 26.51
N ALA A 2 0.17 -16.13 25.97
CA ALA A 2 -0.07 -16.16 24.54
C ALA A 2 -0.48 -14.76 24.09
N ASP A 3 0.17 -14.22 23.07
CA ASP A 3 -0.32 -13.04 22.35
C ASP A 3 -1.76 -13.30 21.92
N PRO A 4 -2.72 -12.39 22.16
CA PRO A 4 -4.08 -12.58 21.68
C PRO A 4 -4.00 -12.78 20.17
N GLU A 5 -4.49 -13.93 19.69
CA GLU A 5 -4.63 -14.26 18.27
C GLU A 5 -4.99 -12.99 17.50
N ALA A 6 -4.04 -12.46 16.73
CA ALA A 6 -4.23 -11.22 16.01
C ALA A 6 -5.45 -11.43 15.11
N LYS A 7 -6.54 -10.69 15.36
CA LYS A 7 -7.75 -10.77 14.53
C LYS A 7 -7.32 -10.69 13.07
N SER A 8 -7.77 -11.65 12.27
CA SER A 8 -7.52 -11.66 10.84
C SER A 8 -7.91 -10.31 10.27
N ILE A 9 -7.10 -9.79 9.35
CA ILE A 9 -7.44 -8.56 8.60
C ILE A 9 -8.76 -8.72 7.83
N PHE A 10 -9.20 -9.96 7.59
CA PHE A 10 -10.45 -10.29 6.92
C PHE A 10 -11.66 -10.39 7.87
N ASP A 11 -11.42 -10.44 9.20
CA ASP A 11 -12.46 -10.51 10.24
C ASP A 11 -12.70 -9.14 10.92
N MET A 12 -12.10 -8.07 10.39
CA MET A 12 -12.30 -6.70 10.87
C MET A 12 -13.51 -6.08 10.18
N GLU A 13 -14.39 -5.44 10.96
CA GLU A 13 -15.44 -4.62 10.37
C GLU A 13 -14.82 -3.40 9.65
N PRO A 14 -15.32 -3.04 8.46
CA PRO A 14 -14.82 -1.87 7.73
C PRO A 14 -15.10 -0.59 8.52
N ASP A 15 -14.06 0.21 8.73
CA ASP A 15 -14.19 1.54 9.32
C ASP A 15 -14.38 2.57 8.20
N ALA A 16 -15.64 2.84 7.88
CA ALA A 16 -16.01 3.75 6.79
C ALA A 16 -15.45 5.17 6.97
N ALA A 17 -15.29 5.66 8.20
CA ALA A 17 -14.72 6.98 8.46
C ALA A 17 -13.21 6.99 8.21
N HIS A 18 -12.53 5.90 8.57
CA HIS A 18 -11.11 5.71 8.28
C HIS A 18 -10.84 5.58 6.78
N GLU A 19 -11.61 4.75 6.08
CA GLU A 19 -11.50 4.55 4.63
C GLU A 19 -11.73 5.85 3.87
N ALA A 20 -12.81 6.59 4.17
CA ALA A 20 -13.10 7.87 3.51
C ALA A 20 -11.98 8.91 3.69
N ARG A 21 -11.31 8.91 4.86
CA ARG A 21 -10.14 9.77 5.11
C ARG A 21 -8.95 9.36 4.25
N LEU A 22 -8.67 8.06 4.13
CA LEU A 22 -7.58 7.54 3.31
C LEU A 22 -7.79 7.81 1.83
N ASP A 23 -9.03 7.66 1.34
CA ASP A 23 -9.39 7.96 -0.04
C ASP A 23 -9.18 9.45 -0.36
N ALA A 24 -9.60 10.34 0.55
CA ALA A 24 -9.38 11.78 0.39
C ALA A 24 -7.88 12.15 0.35
N GLU A 25 -7.06 11.49 1.17
CA GLU A 25 -5.61 11.68 1.17
C GLU A 25 -4.98 11.17 -0.14
N ALA A 26 -5.38 10.00 -0.62
CA ALA A 26 -4.91 9.42 -1.87
C ALA A 26 -5.26 10.31 -3.07
N GLU A 27 -6.48 10.83 -3.12
CA GLU A 27 -6.94 11.75 -4.16
C GLU A 27 -6.14 13.07 -4.14
N ALA A 28 -5.84 13.60 -2.95
CA ALA A 28 -4.99 14.78 -2.80
C ALA A 28 -3.54 14.51 -3.28
N ALA A 29 -2.99 13.33 -2.99
CA ALA A 29 -1.67 12.90 -3.48
C ALA A 29 -1.65 12.77 -5.01
N TYR A 30 -2.70 12.18 -5.59
CA TYR A 30 -2.89 12.07 -7.03
C TYR A 30 -2.90 13.44 -7.71
N LYS A 31 -3.72 14.37 -7.20
CA LYS A 31 -3.79 15.75 -7.70
C LYS A 31 -2.47 16.52 -7.56
N ALA A 32 -1.71 16.25 -6.50
CA ALA A 32 -0.38 16.82 -6.30
C ALA A 32 0.71 16.14 -7.15
N GLY A 33 0.37 15.14 -7.97
CA GLY A 33 1.33 14.40 -8.78
C GLY A 33 2.28 13.50 -7.97
N ARG A 34 1.98 13.23 -6.70
CA ARG A 34 2.74 12.32 -5.82
C ARG A 34 2.37 10.87 -6.14
N VAL A 35 2.68 10.45 -7.37
CA VAL A 35 2.41 9.11 -7.90
C VAL A 35 3.66 8.47 -8.46
N VAL A 36 3.74 7.14 -8.41
CA VAL A 36 4.82 6.38 -9.07
C VAL A 36 4.34 5.95 -10.46
N PRO A 37 5.10 6.24 -11.54
CA PRO A 37 4.76 5.73 -12.87
C PRO A 37 4.75 4.21 -12.93
N HIS A 38 3.78 3.64 -13.66
CA HIS A 38 3.62 2.19 -13.81
C HIS A 38 4.89 1.49 -14.28
N GLU A 39 5.67 2.11 -15.17
CA GLU A 39 6.92 1.53 -15.66
C GLU A 39 7.94 1.31 -14.54
N ARG A 40 8.04 2.25 -13.59
CA ARG A 40 8.96 2.10 -12.45
C ARG A 40 8.51 1.01 -11.49
N VAL A 41 7.19 0.87 -11.31
CA VAL A 41 6.60 -0.24 -10.51
C VAL A 41 6.87 -1.57 -11.20
N ARG A 42 6.68 -1.67 -12.52
CA ARG A 42 6.94 -2.87 -13.32
C ARG A 42 8.40 -3.32 -13.21
N GLU A 43 9.34 -2.40 -13.38
CA GLU A 43 10.78 -2.70 -13.23
C GLU A 43 11.12 -3.23 -11.84
N TRP A 44 10.56 -2.60 -10.81
CA TRP A 44 10.73 -3.04 -9.43
C TRP A 44 10.16 -4.45 -9.20
N LEU A 45 8.94 -4.72 -9.67
CA LEU A 45 8.31 -6.04 -9.57
C LEU A 45 9.12 -7.13 -10.29
N MET A 46 9.74 -6.81 -11.43
CA MET A 46 10.61 -7.74 -12.16
C MET A 46 11.87 -8.11 -11.37
N LYS A 47 12.46 -7.15 -10.65
CA LYS A 47 13.59 -7.41 -9.74
C LYS A 47 13.15 -8.27 -8.55
N LEU A 48 12.02 -7.91 -7.95
CA LEU A 48 11.45 -8.66 -6.84
C LEU A 48 11.17 -10.12 -7.22
N ALA A 49 10.60 -10.36 -8.41
CA ALA A 49 10.33 -11.70 -8.94
C ALA A 49 11.60 -12.55 -9.15
N LYS A 50 12.75 -11.91 -9.40
CA LYS A 50 14.06 -12.56 -9.49
C LYS A 50 14.72 -12.81 -8.13
N GLY A 51 14.07 -12.43 -7.03
CA GLY A 51 14.61 -12.53 -5.68
C GLY A 51 15.45 -11.32 -5.25
N GLU A 52 15.61 -10.31 -6.12
CA GLU A 52 16.31 -9.07 -5.78
C GLU A 52 15.38 -8.18 -4.93
N ARG A 53 15.52 -8.27 -3.60
CA ARG A 53 14.73 -7.50 -2.63
C ARG A 53 15.22 -6.05 -2.51
N VAL A 54 15.05 -5.29 -3.59
CA VAL A 54 15.29 -3.85 -3.62
C VAL A 54 14.09 -3.09 -3.05
N PRO A 55 14.30 -1.91 -2.43
CA PRO A 55 13.20 -1.11 -1.90
C PRO A 55 12.21 -0.70 -3.01
N PRO A 56 10.92 -0.57 -2.68
CA PRO A 56 9.92 -0.11 -3.64
C PRO A 56 10.20 1.33 -4.10
N PRO A 57 9.84 1.66 -5.35
CA PRO A 57 9.96 3.02 -5.86
C PRO A 57 9.09 3.99 -5.07
N ARG A 58 9.56 5.23 -4.92
CA ARG A 58 8.86 6.32 -4.23
C ARG A 58 8.36 7.35 -5.23
N ALA A 59 7.22 7.95 -4.92
CA ALA A 59 6.64 9.09 -5.63
C ALA A 59 7.38 10.39 -5.30
#